data_AF-A0A967C833-F1
#
_entry.id   AF-A0A967C833-F1
#
_cell.length_a   1.000
_cell.length_b   1.000
_cell.length_c   1.000
_cell.angle_alpha   90.00
_cell.angle_beta   90.00
_cell.angle_gamma   90.00
#
_symmetry.space_group_name_H-M   'P 1'
#
loop_
_entity.id
_entity.type
_entity.pdbx_description
1 polymer ?
#
loop_
_entity_poly.entity_id
_entity_poly.type
_entity_poly.pdbx_seq_one_letter_code
_entity_poly.pdbx_strand_id
1 'polypeptide(L)'
;MTEYHFVAASEAFLTVEEPLDEVLKERVRNYGEQGKAIDFWLVKRPAFLEAPELAAVAAGVPRPAAAVISTDARFIDFMKLRLEFVARGSFEAPSATIPDALAQAA
;
A
#
# COMPACT_ATOMS: atom_id res chain seq x y z
N MET A 1 -3.47 10.09 15.34
CA MET A 1 -2.81 9.90 14.04
C MET A 1 -2.37 8.45 13.99
N THR A 2 -2.57 7.80 12.85
CA THR A 2 -2.22 6.40 12.65
C THR A 2 -1.06 6.34 11.68
N GLU A 3 -0.03 5.55 12.02
CA GLU A 3 1.06 5.28 11.09
C GLU A 3 0.62 4.21 10.10
N TYR A 4 0.77 4.51 8.82
CA TYR A 4 0.53 3.59 7.71
C TYR A 4 1.86 3.27 7.05
N HIS A 5 2.03 2.00 6.71
CA HIS A 5 3.16 1.49 5.95
C HIS A 5 2.66 1.08 4.57
N PHE A 6 3.51 1.20 3.55
CA PHE A 6 3.12 0.80 2.20
C PHE A 6 4.26 0.21 1.39
N VAL A 7 3.89 -0.63 0.41
CA VAL A 7 4.68 -0.85 -0.79
C VAL A 7 3.97 -0.23 -2.00
N ALA A 8 4.72 0.39 -2.91
CA ALA A 8 4.20 1.01 -4.12
C ALA A 8 4.99 0.55 -5.36
N ALA A 9 4.26 0.30 -6.45
CA ALA A 9 4.82 -0.04 -7.75
C ALA A 9 3.84 0.36 -8.86
N SER A 10 4.14 0.01 -10.11
CA SER A 10 3.19 0.21 -11.20
C SER A 10 1.88 -0.55 -10.92
N GLU A 11 0.76 0.01 -11.34
CA GLU A 11 -0.55 -0.63 -11.20
C GLU A 11 -0.57 -1.98 -11.94
N ALA A 12 0.01 -2.05 -13.14
CA ALA A 12 0.10 -3.29 -13.91
C ALA A 12 0.85 -4.39 -13.15
N PHE A 13 1.98 -4.05 -12.51
CA PHE A 13 2.76 -5.01 -11.74
C PHE A 13 1.93 -5.58 -10.57
N LEU A 14 1.30 -4.72 -9.77
CA LEU A 14 0.54 -5.15 -8.58
C LEU A 14 -0.82 -5.78 -8.87
N THR A 15 -1.35 -5.66 -10.09
CA THR A 15 -2.72 -6.11 -10.43
C THR A 15 -2.80 -7.15 -11.54
N VAL A 16 -1.77 -7.27 -12.38
CA VAL A 16 -1.77 -8.16 -13.55
C VAL A 16 -0.59 -9.11 -13.54
N GLU A 17 0.62 -8.61 -13.30
CA GLU A 17 1.84 -9.42 -13.39
C GLU A 17 2.04 -10.31 -12.15
N GLU A 18 1.77 -9.75 -10.97
CA GLU A 18 1.88 -10.48 -9.70
C GLU A 18 0.55 -11.14 -9.29
N PRO A 19 0.56 -12.39 -8.80
CA PRO A 19 -0.62 -13.07 -8.27
C PRO A 19 -1.00 -12.55 -6.86
N LEU A 20 -1.17 -11.24 -6.73
CA LEU A 20 -1.40 -10.58 -5.44
C LEU A 20 -2.83 -10.76 -4.93
N ASP A 21 -3.78 -10.92 -5.85
CA ASP A 21 -5.19 -11.12 -5.54
C ASP A 21 -5.43 -12.35 -4.65
N GLU A 22 -4.76 -13.48 -4.95
CA GLU A 22 -4.85 -14.69 -4.14
C GLU A 22 -4.27 -14.49 -2.73
N VAL A 23 -3.12 -13.82 -2.62
CA VAL A 23 -2.47 -13.52 -1.33
C VAL A 23 -3.37 -12.66 -0.45
N LEU A 24 -3.98 -11.62 -1.02
CA LEU A 24 -4.86 -10.71 -0.28
C LEU A 24 -6.19 -11.39 0.09
N LYS A 25 -6.79 -12.18 -0.81
CA LYS A 25 -8.00 -12.98 -0.52
C LYS A 25 -7.77 -13.96 0.62
N GLU A 26 -6.65 -14.69 0.60
CA GLU A 26 -6.31 -15.63 1.66
C GLU A 26 -6.09 -14.91 2.99
N ARG A 27 -5.42 -13.75 2.99
CA ARG A 27 -5.23 -12.94 4.19
C ARG A 27 -6.56 -12.43 4.76
N VAL A 28 -7.51 -12.01 3.91
CA VAL A 28 -8.87 -11.62 4.34
C VAL A 28 -9.57 -12.80 5.02
N ARG A 29 -9.53 -14.00 4.44
CA ARG A 29 -10.08 -15.21 5.04
C ARG A 29 -9.47 -15.49 6.41
N ASN A 30 -8.13 -15.48 6.49
CA ASN A 30 -7.40 -15.75 7.72
C ASN A 30 -7.71 -14.74 8.84
N TYR A 31 -7.91 -13.46 8.51
CA TYR A 31 -8.35 -12.44 9.46
C TYR A 31 -9.78 -12.71 9.95
N GLY A 32 -10.70 -13.07 9.05
CA GLY A 32 -12.07 -13.43 9.39
C GLY A 32 -12.17 -14.62 10.34
N GLU A 33 -11.40 -15.68 10.08
CA GLU A 33 -11.32 -16.88 10.93
C GLU A 33 -10.77 -16.58 12.34
N GLN A 34 -9.95 -15.55 12.49
CA GLN A 34 -9.37 -15.12 13.77
C GLN A 34 -10.13 -13.96 14.44
N GLY A 35 -11.22 -13.47 13.83
CA GLY A 35 -11.95 -12.31 14.34
C GLY A 35 -11.14 -11.01 14.34
N LYS A 36 -10.15 -10.89 13.46
CA LYS A 36 -9.29 -9.70 13.33
C LYS A 36 -9.91 -8.70 12.35
N ALA A 37 -9.87 -7.42 12.71
CA ALA A 37 -10.26 -6.34 11.80
C ALA A 37 -9.23 -6.19 10.67
N ILE A 38 -9.71 -5.96 9.44
CA ILE A 38 -8.84 -5.70 8.29
C ILE A 38 -8.07 -4.41 8.49
N ASP A 39 -6.76 -4.50 8.33
CA ASP A 39 -5.82 -3.40 8.50
C ASP A 39 -4.89 -3.25 7.29
N PHE A 40 -5.31 -3.75 6.12
CA PHE A 40 -4.57 -3.68 4.87
C PHE A 40 -5.48 -3.48 3.66
N TRP A 41 -4.99 -2.78 2.64
CA TRP A 41 -5.75 -2.41 1.45
C TRP A 41 -4.86 -2.35 0.21
N LEU A 42 -5.40 -2.73 -0.96
CA LEU A 42 -4.82 -2.42 -2.27
C LEU A 42 -5.50 -1.18 -2.83
N VAL A 43 -4.73 -0.10 -3.03
CA VAL A 43 -5.22 1.19 -3.52
C VAL A 43 -4.59 1.49 -4.87
N LYS A 44 -5.44 1.70 -5.88
CA LYS A 44 -5.02 2.16 -7.20
C LYS A 44 -4.89 3.68 -7.19
N ARG A 45 -3.89 4.22 -7.88
CA ARG A 45 -3.58 5.65 -7.95
C ARG A 45 -3.64 6.32 -6.57
N PRO A 46 -2.88 5.85 -5.56
CA PRO A 46 -2.99 6.37 -4.20
C PRO A 46 -2.67 7.87 -4.15
N ALA A 47 -3.59 8.68 -3.62
CA ALA A 47 -3.44 10.14 -3.54
C ALA A 47 -2.27 10.56 -2.62
N PHE A 48 -1.96 9.75 -1.60
CA PHE A 48 -0.86 10.03 -0.69
C PHE A 48 0.52 10.08 -1.39
N LEU A 49 0.69 9.42 -2.54
CA LEU A 49 1.95 9.48 -3.30
C LEU A 49 2.24 10.88 -3.89
N GLU A 50 1.24 11.76 -3.91
CA GLU A 50 1.40 13.16 -4.33
C GLU A 50 1.82 14.07 -3.15
N ALA A 51 1.89 13.54 -1.93
CA ALA A 51 2.30 14.31 -0.76
C ALA A 51 3.80 14.69 -0.84
N PRO A 52 4.18 15.95 -0.53
CA PRO A 52 5.57 16.41 -0.63
C PRO A 52 6.57 15.57 0.16
N GLU A 53 6.18 15.08 1.34
CA GLU A 53 6.99 14.24 2.20
C GLU A 53 7.35 12.87 1.59
N LEU A 54 6.59 12.42 0.59
CA LEU A 54 6.82 11.15 -0.11
C LEU A 54 7.42 11.32 -1.50
N ALA A 55 7.74 12.55 -1.92
CA ALA A 55 8.26 12.84 -3.26
C ALA A 55 9.50 12.02 -3.64
N ALA A 56 10.41 11.80 -2.69
CA ALA A 56 11.62 11.01 -2.91
C ALA A 56 11.31 9.52 -3.21
N VAL A 57 10.32 8.96 -2.51
CA VAL A 57 9.88 7.57 -2.72
C VAL A 57 9.09 7.47 -4.02
N ALA A 58 8.18 8.43 -4.27
CA ALA A 58 7.33 8.47 -5.45
C ALA A 58 8.10 8.65 -6.76
N ALA A 59 9.26 9.31 -6.74
CA ALA A 59 10.11 9.51 -7.92
C ALA A 59 10.57 8.18 -8.57
N GLY A 60 10.69 7.12 -7.78
CA GLY A 60 11.08 5.78 -8.26
C GLY A 60 9.92 4.89 -8.68
N VAL A 61 8.66 5.34 -8.56
CA VAL A 61 7.47 4.52 -8.81
C VAL A 61 6.86 4.82 -10.19
N PRO A 62 6.82 3.85 -11.12
CA PRO A 62 6.20 4.06 -12.42
C PRO A 62 4.70 4.40 -12.31
N ARG A 63 4.20 5.25 -13.22
CA ARG A 63 2.80 5.66 -13.27
C ARG A 63 2.07 5.00 -14.46
N PRO A 64 0.78 4.60 -14.33
CA PRO A 64 -0.05 4.68 -13.11
C PRO A 64 0.48 3.76 -12.00
N ALA A 65 0.43 4.24 -10.75
CA ALA A 65 0.90 3.52 -9.58
C ALA A 65 -0.25 2.85 -8.82
N ALA A 66 0.05 1.79 -8.10
CA ALA A 66 -0.79 1.24 -7.06
C ALA A 66 0.05 1.01 -5.78
N ALA A 67 -0.60 0.87 -4.65
CA ALA A 67 0.05 0.57 -3.39
C ALA A 67 -0.73 -0.46 -2.58
N VAL A 68 0.01 -1.33 -1.88
CA VAL A 68 -0.53 -2.08 -0.74
C VAL A 68 -0.19 -1.31 0.51
N ILE A 69 -1.21 -0.95 1.29
CA ILE A 69 -1.12 -0.12 2.49
C ILE A 69 -1.56 -0.96 3.67
N SER A 70 -0.89 -0.83 4.82
CA SER A 70 -1.31 -1.47 6.06
C SER A 70 -0.79 -0.74 7.29
N THR A 71 -1.48 -0.88 8.43
CA THR A 71 -0.93 -0.48 9.73
C THR A 71 0.01 -1.52 10.34
N ASP A 72 0.15 -2.70 9.72
CA ASP A 72 1.11 -3.73 10.09
C ASP A 72 2.41 -3.59 9.28
N ALA A 73 3.44 -3.00 9.89
CA ALA A 73 4.76 -2.85 9.29
C ALA A 73 5.36 -4.20 8.84
N ARG A 74 5.13 -5.29 9.59
CA ARG A 74 5.72 -6.60 9.27
C ARG A 74 5.11 -7.16 7.99
N PHE A 75 3.82 -6.94 7.78
CA PHE A 75 3.16 -7.31 6.53
C PHE A 75 3.78 -6.56 5.35
N ILE A 76 4.01 -5.25 5.48
CA ILE A 76 4.62 -4.46 4.42
C ILE A 76 6.08 -4.84 4.16
N ASP A 77 6.85 -5.16 5.20
CA ASP A 77 8.23 -5.65 5.04
C ASP A 77 8.24 -7.03 4.35
N PHE A 78 7.30 -7.93 4.67
CA PHE A 78 7.11 -9.18 3.94
C PHE A 78 6.78 -8.94 2.46
N MET A 79 5.89 -7.99 2.16
CA MET A 79 5.54 -7.62 0.78
C MET A 79 6.75 -7.06 0.03
N LYS A 80 7.59 -6.25 0.68
CA LYS A 80 8.82 -5.73 0.09
C LYS A 80 9.81 -6.84 -0.27
N LEU A 81 9.98 -7.83 0.61
CA LEU A 81 10.85 -8.98 0.35
C LEU A 81 10.29 -9.87 -0.77
N ARG A 82 8.98 -10.09 -0.80
CA ARG A 82 8.32 -10.94 -1.80
C ARG A 82 8.35 -10.35 -3.20
N LEU A 83 8.06 -9.05 -3.32
CA LEU A 83 7.83 -8.41 -4.61
C LEU A 83 9.11 -7.80 -5.22
N GLU A 84 10.19 -7.68 -4.43
CA GLU A 84 11.52 -7.15 -4.78
C GLU A 84 11.54 -5.72 -5.37
N PHE A 85 10.93 -5.50 -6.53
CA PHE A 85 10.93 -4.27 -7.34
C PHE A 85 9.84 -3.26 -6.94
N VAL A 86 9.53 -3.18 -5.65
CA VAL A 86 8.57 -2.21 -5.09
C VAL A 86 9.27 -1.15 -4.22
N ALA A 87 8.79 0.08 -4.26
CA ALA A 87 9.17 1.11 -3.30
C ALA A 87 8.50 0.82 -1.95
N ARG A 88 9.17 1.10 -0.82
CA ARG A 88 8.62 0.92 0.54
C ARG A 88 8.72 2.24 1.29
N GLY A 89 7.68 2.58 2.05
CA GLY A 89 7.66 3.80 2.87
C GLY A 89 6.61 3.72 3.99
N SER A 90 6.52 4.79 4.76
CA SER A 90 5.45 5.01 5.73
C SER A 90 5.09 6.49 5.80
N PHE A 91 3.88 6.77 6.31
CA PHE A 91 3.38 8.12 6.54
C PHE A 91 2.33 8.08 7.67
N GLU A 92 2.04 9.24 8.24
CA GLU A 92 0.96 9.40 9.21
C GLU A 92 -0.27 10.01 8.55
N ALA A 93 -1.45 9.47 8.87
CA ALA A 93 -2.72 10.02 8.43
C ALA A 93 -3.81 9.89 9.51
N PRO A 94 -4.83 10.78 9.53
CA PRO A 94 -4.96 11.97 8.67
C PRO A 94 -3.94 13.07 9.03
N SER A 95 -3.46 13.79 8.02
CA SER A 95 -2.56 14.96 8.12
C SER A 95 -3.02 16.08 7.17
N ALA A 96 -2.36 17.25 7.21
CA ALA A 96 -2.70 18.38 6.34
C ALA A 96 -2.44 18.08 4.84
N THR A 97 -1.44 17.25 4.55
CA THR A 97 -1.00 16.83 3.20
C THR A 97 -1.65 15.52 2.78
N ILE A 98 -2.01 14.65 3.73
CA ILE A 98 -2.64 13.34 3.50
C ILE A 98 -3.90 13.24 4.38
N PRO A 99 -5.03 13.82 3.93
CA PRO A 99 -6.27 13.82 4.71
C PRO A 99 -6.91 12.42 4.80
N ASP A 100 -6.67 11.56 3.82
CA ASP A 100 -7.15 10.18 3.77
C ASP A 100 -6.05 9.26 3.21
N ALA A 101 -5.64 8.28 4.01
CA ALA A 101 -4.62 7.30 3.66
C ALA A 101 -5.00 6.42 2.47
N LEU A 102 -6.29 6.21 2.24
CA LEU A 102 -6.81 5.24 1.26
C LEU A 102 -7.44 5.91 0.03
N ALA A 103 -7.38 7.24 -0.05
CA ALA A 103 -7.92 8.00 -1.17
C ALA A 103 -7.21 7.68 -2.49
N GLN A 104 -8.00 7.64 -3.57
CA GLN A 104 -7.50 7.52 -4.94
C GLN A 104 -7.42 8.92 -5.57
N ALA A 105 -6.32 9.21 -6.24
CA ALA A 105 -6.18 10.36 -7.11
C ALA A 105 -7.03 10.19 -8.37
N ALA A 106 -7.55 11.30 -8.88
CA ALA A 106 -8.31 11.35 -10.13
C ALA A 106 -7.46 10.91 -11.34
#